data_AF-A0A1M5VMX8-F1
#
_entry.id   AF-A0A1M5VMX8-F1
#
_cell.length_a   1.000
_cell.length_b   1.000
_cell.length_c   1.000
_cell.angle_alpha   90.00
_cell.angle_beta   90.00
_cell.angle_gamma   90.00
#
_symmetry.space_group_name_H-M   'P 1'
#
loop_
_entity.id
_entity.type
_entity.pdbx_description
1 polymer ?
#
loop_
_entity_poly.entity_id
_entity_poly.type
_entity_poly.pdbx_seq_one_letter_code
_entity_poly.pdbx_strand_id
1 'polypeptide(L)'
;MNKRKKIRLISQIFFFALVGLISLNHYLVETGSTIPFIGSASLHAICPYGGVETFVALIQYGVFVKKIHTSSLVITSIILVLAVIVGPVVCSYMCPLGSIQEWIGRIGKKIFGKRYNTFVPRKVDEILRFARYFVLIFTVYVTTNSLRLLFLEIDPYYALFNFWTGEATIGGIIVLLIILISTLFIERPWCKYACPFGALVGISNLFSIFKIKRNNGTCINCKKCDLVCPMNIQVSATEVVKDHQCIRCGECTSEVLCPIDNTVELRIQSFKEGK
;
A
#
# COMPACT_ATOMS: atom_id res chain seq x y z
N MET A 1 6.52 -23.18 4.16
CA MET A 1 6.33 -21.79 3.66
C MET A 1 7.42 -21.47 2.65
N ASN A 2 7.06 -21.12 1.41
CA ASN A 2 8.02 -20.87 0.31
C ASN A 2 8.97 -19.68 0.62
N LYS A 3 10.18 -19.67 0.04
CA LYS A 3 11.25 -18.67 0.23
C LYS A 3 10.75 -17.25 0.00
N ARG A 4 10.02 -16.97 -1.09
CA ARG A 4 9.46 -15.62 -1.34
C ARG A 4 8.46 -15.16 -0.28
N LYS A 5 7.58 -16.06 0.18
CA LYS A 5 6.62 -15.77 1.25
C LYS A 5 7.33 -15.44 2.57
N LYS A 6 8.40 -16.19 2.90
CA LYS A 6 9.25 -15.90 4.06
C LYS A 6 9.90 -14.52 3.96
N ILE A 7 10.52 -14.19 2.83
CA ILE A 7 11.17 -12.89 2.61
C ILE A 7 10.16 -11.74 2.76
N ARG A 8 8.97 -11.86 2.16
CA ARG A 8 7.93 -10.83 2.29
C ARG A 8 7.50 -10.66 3.74
N LEU A 9 7.25 -11.75 4.46
CA LEU A 9 6.85 -11.69 5.86
C LEU A 9 7.93 -11.04 6.74
N ILE A 10 9.20 -11.42 6.56
CA ILE A 10 10.33 -10.82 7.29
C ILE A 10 10.40 -9.32 7.03
N SER A 11 10.31 -8.89 5.76
CA SER A 11 10.27 -7.47 5.40
C SER A 11 9.11 -6.74 6.08
N GLN A 12 7.90 -7.32 6.02
CA GLN A 12 6.71 -6.72 6.64
C GLN A 12 6.88 -6.52 8.15
N ILE A 13 7.40 -7.53 8.85
CA ILE A 13 7.66 -7.47 10.30
C ILE A 13 8.74 -6.43 10.61
N PHE A 14 9.84 -6.43 9.84
CA PHE A 14 10.93 -5.48 10.01
C PHE A 14 10.45 -4.03 9.89
N PHE A 15 9.74 -3.67 8.82
CA PHE A 15 9.24 -2.31 8.65
C PHE A 15 8.15 -1.97 9.67
N PHE A 16 7.28 -2.90 10.03
CA PHE A 16 6.27 -2.65 11.08
C PHE A 16 6.94 -2.34 12.43
N ALA A 17 7.94 -3.13 12.83
CA ALA A 17 8.69 -2.92 14.06
C ALA A 17 9.52 -1.62 14.02
N LEU A 18 10.19 -1.34 12.90
CA LEU A 18 10.96 -0.12 12.71
C LEU A 18 10.09 1.13 12.89
N VAL A 19 8.92 1.18 12.25
CA VAL A 19 8.01 2.33 12.39
C VAL A 19 7.41 2.42 13.79
N GLY A 20 7.08 1.28 14.41
CA GLY A 20 6.63 1.25 15.80
C GLY A 20 7.68 1.79 16.77
N LEU A 21 8.95 1.44 16.58
CA LEU A 21 10.07 1.96 17.37
C LEU A 21 10.28 3.45 17.17
N ILE A 22 10.12 3.96 15.94
CA ILE A 22 10.21 5.39 15.67
C ILE A 22 9.07 6.15 16.34
N SER A 23 7.84 5.62 16.28
CA SER A 23 6.71 6.20 17.02
C SER A 23 6.95 6.25 18.52
N LEU A 24 7.40 5.13 19.10
CA LEU A 24 7.71 5.04 20.52
C LEU A 24 8.80 6.04 20.93
N ASN A 25 9.85 6.19 20.12
CA ASN A 25 10.92 7.15 20.39
C ASN A 25 10.42 8.60 20.30
N HIS A 26 9.54 8.92 19.35
CA HIS A 26 8.91 10.25 19.26
C HIS A 26 8.14 10.59 20.54
N TYR A 27 7.30 9.66 21.00
CA TYR A 27 6.58 9.81 22.26
C TYR A 27 7.52 9.94 23.48
N LEU A 28 8.58 9.13 23.54
CA LEU A 28 9.56 9.21 24.62
C LEU A 28 10.25 10.59 24.67
N VAL A 29 10.65 11.13 23.52
CA VAL A 29 11.26 12.46 23.42
C VAL A 29 10.31 13.53 23.94
N GLU A 30 9.01 13.45 23.64
CA GLU A 30 8.00 14.37 24.18
C GLU A 30 7.84 14.25 25.70
N THR A 31 7.97 13.04 26.26
CA THR A 31 7.95 12.78 27.72
C THR A 31 9.28 13.02 28.43
N GLY A 32 10.31 13.52 27.73
CA GLY A 32 11.60 13.92 28.32
C GLY A 32 12.67 12.81 28.40
N SER A 33 12.47 11.66 27.75
CA SER A 33 13.45 10.57 27.67
C SER A 33 13.87 10.31 26.22
N THR A 34 15.17 10.14 25.95
CA THR A 34 15.65 9.93 24.56
C THR A 34 16.31 8.56 24.39
N ILE A 35 16.03 7.87 23.27
CA ILE A 35 16.86 6.75 22.82
C ILE A 35 17.92 7.31 21.87
N PRO A 36 19.22 7.37 22.27
CA PRO A 36 20.25 8.10 21.51
C PRO A 36 20.57 7.54 20.12
N PHE A 37 20.12 6.32 19.82
CA PHE A 37 20.40 5.63 18.54
C PHE A 37 19.26 5.71 17.51
N ILE A 38 18.08 6.24 17.86
CA ILE A 38 16.94 6.33 16.95
C ILE A 38 16.67 7.81 16.66
N GLY A 39 16.74 8.21 15.40
CA GLY A 39 16.39 9.58 14.99
C GLY A 39 14.92 9.88 15.30
N SER A 40 14.62 11.13 15.70
CA SER A 40 13.26 11.65 15.90
C SER A 40 12.57 11.94 14.55
N ALA A 41 12.57 10.96 13.64
CA ALA A 41 11.89 11.11 12.37
C ALA A 41 10.37 11.13 12.61
N SER A 42 9.70 12.21 12.23
CA SER A 42 8.24 12.29 12.26
C SER A 42 7.63 11.13 11.46
N LEU A 43 6.60 10.47 11.98
CA LEU A 43 5.88 9.38 11.28
C LEU A 43 5.34 9.80 9.90
N HIS A 44 5.06 11.08 9.73
CA HIS A 44 4.67 11.72 8.47
C HIS A 44 5.78 11.73 7.39
N ALA A 45 7.05 11.57 7.79
CA ALA A 45 8.16 11.37 6.85
C ALA A 45 8.27 9.92 6.37
N ILE A 46 7.65 8.99 7.09
CA ILE A 46 7.70 7.55 6.80
C ILE A 46 6.51 7.13 5.93
N CYS A 47 5.34 7.75 6.10
CA CYS A 47 4.26 7.64 5.14
C CYS A 47 4.57 8.55 3.93
N PRO A 48 4.95 8.00 2.76
CA PRO A 48 5.33 8.80 1.59
C PRO A 48 4.16 9.64 1.02
N TYR A 49 2.94 9.45 1.53
CA TYR A 49 1.81 10.29 1.16
C TYR A 49 1.95 11.74 1.66
N GLY A 50 2.49 11.94 2.88
CA GLY A 50 2.68 13.29 3.44
C GLY A 50 3.63 14.14 2.60
N GLY A 51 4.62 13.53 1.97
CA GLY A 51 5.50 14.23 1.02
C GLY A 51 4.80 14.60 -0.29
N VAL A 52 3.77 13.86 -0.73
CA VAL A 52 2.96 14.25 -1.89
C VAL A 52 2.16 15.52 -1.58
N GLU A 53 1.49 15.57 -0.43
CA GLU A 53 0.73 16.75 -0.02
C GLU A 53 1.65 17.97 0.13
N THR A 54 2.85 17.77 0.69
CA THR A 54 3.89 18.80 0.79
C THR A 54 4.35 19.29 -0.58
N PHE A 55 4.56 18.37 -1.53
CA PHE A 55 5.01 18.71 -2.88
C PHE A 55 3.96 19.52 -3.65
N VAL A 56 2.68 19.16 -3.53
CA VAL A 56 1.56 19.92 -4.12
C VAL A 56 1.45 21.31 -3.51
N ALA A 57 1.55 21.43 -2.19
CA ALA A 57 1.53 22.72 -1.51
C ALA A 57 2.71 23.63 -1.93
N LEU A 58 3.90 23.05 -2.10
CA LEU A 58 5.11 23.75 -2.53
C LEU A 58 4.95 24.34 -3.94
N ILE A 59 4.46 23.56 -4.90
CA ILE A 59 4.30 24.00 -6.30
C ILE A 59 3.30 25.16 -6.41
N GLN A 60 2.21 25.12 -5.67
CA GLN A 60 1.11 26.07 -5.85
C GLN A 60 1.26 27.35 -5.03
N TYR A 61 1.76 27.26 -3.79
CA TYR A 61 1.79 28.40 -2.88
C TYR A 61 3.21 28.92 -2.61
N GLY A 62 4.26 28.20 -3.04
CA GLY A 62 5.65 28.56 -2.72
C GLY A 62 5.97 28.49 -1.22
N VAL A 63 5.07 27.92 -0.41
CA VAL A 63 5.22 27.83 1.05
C VAL A 63 5.62 26.41 1.43
N PHE A 64 6.73 26.29 2.17
CA PHE A 64 7.04 25.07 2.88
C PHE A 64 6.07 24.91 4.06
N VAL A 65 5.27 23.85 4.05
CA VAL A 65 4.40 23.54 5.20
C VAL A 65 5.31 23.18 6.39
N LYS A 66 5.43 24.11 7.34
CA LYS A 66 6.34 24.05 8.51
C LYS A 66 6.30 22.74 9.33
N LYS A 67 5.21 21.96 9.22
CA LYS A 67 5.04 20.68 9.93
C LYS A 67 5.75 19.49 9.28
N ILE A 68 6.29 19.63 8.05
CA ILE A 68 6.88 18.52 7.31
C ILE A 68 8.32 18.88 6.94
N HIS A 69 9.29 18.18 7.56
CA HIS A 69 10.72 18.36 7.28
C HIS A 69 11.05 18.06 5.81
N THR A 70 12.08 18.74 5.27
CA THR A 70 12.66 18.51 3.92
C THR A 70 12.93 17.04 3.62
N SER A 71 13.20 16.24 4.64
CA SER A 71 13.40 14.79 4.60
C SER A 71 12.24 14.03 3.94
N SER A 72 10.98 14.46 4.14
CA SER A 72 9.80 13.78 3.59
C SER A 72 9.70 13.90 2.07
N LEU A 73 10.13 15.04 1.50
CA LEU A 73 10.17 15.24 0.05
C LEU A 73 11.21 14.33 -0.61
N VAL A 74 12.38 14.17 0.01
CA VAL A 74 13.45 13.30 -0.51
C VAL A 74 13.00 11.83 -0.50
N ILE A 75 12.45 11.35 0.61
CA ILE A 75 11.96 9.96 0.74
C ILE A 75 10.83 9.69 -0.25
N THR A 76 9.88 10.61 -0.37
CA THR A 76 8.77 10.50 -1.33
C THR A 76 9.26 10.46 -2.77
N SER A 77 10.22 11.32 -3.13
CA SER A 77 10.82 11.34 -4.46
C SER A 77 11.52 10.01 -4.79
N ILE A 78 12.31 9.48 -3.86
CA ILE A 78 12.98 8.17 -4.02
C ILE A 78 11.95 7.06 -4.19
N ILE A 79 10.92 7.02 -3.34
CA ILE A 79 9.87 6.00 -3.41
C ILE A 79 9.08 6.09 -4.72
N LEU A 80 8.79 7.30 -5.21
CA LEU A 80 8.12 7.49 -6.49
C LEU A 80 8.99 7.00 -7.65
N VAL A 81 10.28 7.33 -7.66
CA VAL A 81 11.23 6.82 -8.68
C VAL A 81 11.33 5.29 -8.63
N LEU A 82 11.46 4.72 -7.43
CA LEU A 82 11.47 3.27 -7.26
C LEU A 82 10.14 2.64 -7.67
N ALA A 83 9.01 3.31 -7.44
CA ALA A 83 7.70 2.87 -7.90
C ALA A 83 7.60 2.93 -9.43
N VAL A 84 8.23 3.90 -10.10
CA VAL A 84 8.34 3.93 -11.56
C VAL A 84 9.15 2.74 -12.07
N ILE A 85 10.24 2.36 -11.41
CA ILE A 85 11.10 1.26 -11.85
C ILE A 85 10.47 -0.11 -11.54
N VAL A 86 10.18 -0.35 -10.26
CA VAL A 86 9.83 -1.66 -9.69
C VAL A 86 8.33 -1.79 -9.44
N GLY A 87 7.54 -0.72 -9.61
CA GLY A 87 6.11 -0.69 -9.32
C GLY A 87 5.80 -0.54 -7.83
N PRO A 88 4.52 -0.66 -7.44
CA PRO A 88 4.05 -0.44 -6.07
C PRO A 88 4.35 -1.63 -5.12
N VAL A 89 5.58 -2.18 -5.20
CA VAL A 89 6.08 -3.24 -4.32
C VAL A 89 6.14 -2.77 -2.86
N VAL A 90 6.41 -1.49 -2.63
CA VAL A 90 6.42 -0.86 -1.30
C VAL A 90 5.12 -1.12 -0.54
N CYS A 91 3.96 -1.09 -1.22
CA CYS A 91 2.65 -1.33 -0.61
C CYS A 91 2.46 -2.77 -0.07
N SER A 92 3.20 -3.75 -0.59
CA SER A 92 3.12 -5.15 -0.17
C SER A 92 4.26 -5.60 0.75
N TYR A 93 5.45 -5.00 0.65
CA TYR A 93 6.64 -5.40 1.43
C TYR A 93 7.00 -4.47 2.58
N MET A 94 6.72 -3.17 2.45
CA MET A 94 7.22 -2.16 3.39
C MET A 94 6.09 -1.51 4.18
N CYS A 95 4.93 -1.26 3.58
CA CYS A 95 3.83 -0.51 4.20
C CYS A 95 3.24 -1.24 5.44
N PRO A 96 3.43 -0.72 6.67
CA PRO A 96 2.90 -1.33 7.89
C PRO A 96 1.38 -1.47 7.93
N LEU A 97 0.64 -0.44 7.48
CA LEU A 97 -0.83 -0.47 7.41
C LEU A 97 -1.31 -1.54 6.43
N GLY A 98 -0.57 -1.78 5.34
CA GLY A 98 -0.84 -2.90 4.44
C GLY A 98 -0.54 -4.25 5.08
N SER A 99 0.56 -4.35 5.82
CA SER A 99 0.98 -5.57 6.53
C SER A 99 -0.03 -6.00 7.58
N ILE A 100 -0.48 -5.09 8.46
CA ILE A 100 -1.48 -5.40 9.48
C ILE A 100 -2.80 -5.85 8.86
N GLN A 101 -3.21 -5.21 7.75
CA GLN A 101 -4.39 -5.64 7.01
C GLN A 101 -4.22 -7.06 6.42
N GLU A 102 -3.05 -7.40 5.90
CA GLU A 102 -2.79 -8.76 5.43
C GLU A 102 -2.81 -9.78 6.59
N TRP A 103 -2.24 -9.44 7.74
CA TRP A 103 -2.18 -10.34 8.89
C TRP A 103 -3.57 -10.59 9.49
N ILE A 104 -4.38 -9.55 9.66
CA ILE A 104 -5.79 -9.67 10.06
C ILE A 104 -6.58 -10.41 8.98
N GLY A 105 -6.29 -10.15 7.70
CA GLY A 105 -6.92 -10.84 6.58
C GLY A 105 -6.70 -12.35 6.58
N ARG A 106 -5.53 -12.82 7.03
CA ARG A 106 -5.27 -14.26 7.24
C ARG A 106 -6.18 -14.86 8.31
N ILE A 107 -6.49 -14.10 9.36
CA ILE A 107 -7.45 -14.50 10.40
C ILE A 107 -8.86 -14.55 9.78
N GLY A 108 -9.27 -13.52 9.06
CA GLY A 108 -10.55 -13.49 8.32
C GLY A 108 -10.71 -14.66 7.35
N LYS A 109 -9.64 -15.00 6.60
CA LYS A 109 -9.62 -16.17 5.71
C LYS A 109 -9.76 -17.49 6.46
N LYS A 110 -9.22 -17.60 7.67
CA LYS A 110 -9.38 -18.79 8.52
C LYS A 110 -10.82 -18.92 9.06
N ILE A 111 -11.47 -17.79 9.35
CA ILE A 111 -12.85 -17.74 9.86
C ILE A 111 -13.88 -18.01 8.74
N PHE A 112 -13.77 -17.31 7.61
CA PHE A 112 -14.77 -17.33 6.53
C PHE A 112 -14.43 -18.26 5.36
N GLY A 113 -13.25 -18.88 5.37
CA GLY A 113 -12.83 -19.87 4.38
C GLY A 113 -12.90 -19.34 2.94
N LYS A 114 -13.67 -20.03 2.09
CA LYS A 114 -13.83 -19.70 0.66
C LYS A 114 -14.63 -18.41 0.41
N ARG A 115 -15.41 -17.92 1.39
CA ARG A 115 -16.18 -16.68 1.25
C ARG A 115 -15.33 -15.42 1.47
N TYR A 116 -14.17 -15.55 2.12
CA TYR A 116 -13.27 -14.43 2.36
C TYR A 116 -12.88 -13.71 1.06
N ASN A 117 -12.83 -12.38 1.09
CA ASN A 117 -12.54 -11.50 -0.05
C ASN A 117 -13.55 -11.58 -1.23
N THR A 118 -14.70 -12.26 -1.03
CA THR A 118 -15.79 -12.37 -2.04
C THR A 118 -17.15 -11.84 -1.54
N PHE A 119 -17.20 -11.22 -0.36
CA PHE A 119 -18.41 -10.63 0.21
C PHE A 119 -18.98 -9.48 -0.64
N VAL A 120 -18.11 -8.72 -1.30
CA VAL A 120 -18.52 -7.65 -2.21
C VAL A 120 -18.66 -8.23 -3.62
N PRO A 121 -19.82 -8.07 -4.29
CA PRO A 121 -20.00 -8.51 -5.66
C PRO A 121 -18.94 -7.91 -6.58
N ARG A 122 -18.42 -8.70 -7.51
CA ARG A 122 -17.32 -8.33 -8.40
C ARG A 122 -17.50 -6.99 -9.11
N LYS A 123 -18.70 -6.71 -9.64
CA LYS A 123 -19.01 -5.45 -10.34
C LYS A 123 -18.91 -4.24 -9.41
N VAL A 124 -19.35 -4.40 -8.16
CA VAL A 124 -19.27 -3.36 -7.12
C VAL A 124 -17.82 -3.15 -6.73
N ASP A 125 -17.07 -4.23 -6.50
CA ASP A 125 -15.64 -4.19 -6.21
C ASP A 125 -14.84 -3.44 -7.30
N GLU A 126 -15.09 -3.75 -8.58
CA GLU A 126 -14.43 -3.08 -9.71
C GLU A 126 -14.69 -1.57 -9.75
N ILE A 127 -15.89 -1.10 -9.38
CA ILE A 127 -16.21 0.33 -9.27
C ILE A 127 -15.55 0.94 -8.03
N LEU A 128 -15.67 0.29 -6.86
CA LEU A 128 -15.11 0.79 -5.59
C LEU A 128 -13.60 0.93 -5.64
N ARG A 129 -12.89 0.13 -6.45
CA ARG A 129 -11.45 0.28 -6.68
C ARG A 129 -11.08 1.66 -7.23
N PHE A 130 -11.98 2.37 -7.91
CA PHE A 130 -11.73 3.73 -8.38
C PHE A 130 -11.96 4.79 -7.30
N ALA A 131 -12.64 4.46 -6.20
CA ALA A 131 -12.90 5.40 -5.10
C ALA A 131 -11.61 5.97 -4.49
N ARG A 132 -10.50 5.23 -4.52
CA ARG A 132 -9.20 5.75 -4.05
C ARG A 132 -8.68 6.93 -4.87
N TYR A 133 -9.06 7.04 -6.15
CA TYR A 133 -8.74 8.20 -6.98
C TYR A 133 -9.63 9.38 -6.65
N PHE A 134 -10.89 9.14 -6.31
CA PHE A 134 -11.75 10.17 -5.74
C PHE A 134 -11.16 10.71 -4.43
N VAL A 135 -10.71 9.82 -3.52
CA VAL A 135 -10.02 10.23 -2.29
C VAL A 135 -8.78 11.04 -2.63
N LEU A 136 -7.92 10.60 -3.55
CA LEU A 136 -6.75 11.37 -3.99
C LEU A 136 -7.10 12.76 -4.52
N ILE A 137 -8.10 12.88 -5.40
CA ILE A 137 -8.52 14.17 -5.96
C ILE A 137 -9.09 15.06 -4.86
N PHE A 138 -9.92 14.50 -3.98
CA PHE A 138 -10.52 15.21 -2.86
C PHE A 138 -9.46 15.74 -1.89
N THR A 139 -8.47 14.92 -1.54
CA THR A 139 -7.43 15.31 -0.59
C THR A 139 -6.52 16.38 -1.16
N VAL A 140 -6.14 16.25 -2.44
CA VAL A 140 -5.43 17.30 -3.17
C VAL A 140 -6.27 18.58 -3.17
N TYR A 141 -7.54 18.50 -3.58
CA TYR A 141 -8.43 19.67 -3.66
C TYR A 141 -8.61 20.39 -2.32
N VAL A 142 -8.81 19.67 -1.22
CA VAL A 142 -8.97 20.35 0.08
C VAL A 142 -7.64 20.88 0.60
N THR A 143 -6.53 20.15 0.38
CA THR A 143 -5.20 20.62 0.78
C THR A 143 -4.87 21.94 0.10
N THR A 144 -5.25 22.10 -1.17
CA THR A 144 -5.03 23.35 -1.91
C THR A 144 -5.95 24.46 -1.40
N ASN A 145 -7.26 24.23 -1.29
CA ASN A 145 -8.20 25.31 -0.92
C ASN A 145 -8.11 25.75 0.55
N SER A 146 -7.78 24.85 1.47
CA SER A 146 -7.86 25.12 2.91
C SER A 146 -6.50 25.36 3.58
N LEU A 147 -5.37 25.09 2.90
CA LEU A 147 -4.02 24.97 3.49
C LEU A 147 -3.94 24.07 4.75
N ARG A 148 -4.98 23.28 5.00
CA ARG A 148 -5.08 22.30 6.10
C ARG A 148 -4.89 20.92 5.49
N LEU A 149 -3.97 20.17 6.08
CA LEU A 149 -3.72 18.78 5.70
C LEU A 149 -4.81 17.90 6.34
N LEU A 150 -5.96 17.75 5.67
CA LEU A 150 -7.07 16.91 6.15
C LEU A 150 -6.62 15.48 6.48
N PHE A 151 -5.62 14.97 5.76
CA PHE A 151 -5.10 13.64 6.02
C PHE A 151 -4.38 13.55 7.37
N LEU A 152 -3.82 14.62 7.92
CA LEU A 152 -3.22 14.56 9.26
C LEU A 152 -4.24 14.16 10.34
N GLU A 153 -5.50 14.55 10.18
CA GLU A 153 -6.53 14.29 11.18
C GLU A 153 -7.21 12.94 10.99
N ILE A 154 -7.27 12.40 9.77
CA ILE A 154 -8.07 11.19 9.45
C ILE A 154 -7.18 10.02 9.00
N ASP A 155 -5.86 10.19 8.90
CA ASP A 155 -4.95 9.15 8.40
C ASP A 155 -4.92 7.91 9.33
N PRO A 156 -5.45 6.76 8.88
CA PRO A 156 -5.40 5.53 9.66
C PRO A 156 -3.97 5.02 9.87
N TYR A 157 -3.00 5.42 9.04
CA TYR A 157 -1.60 5.10 9.24
C TYR A 157 -1.04 5.82 10.48
N TYR A 158 -1.28 7.13 10.62
CA TYR A 158 -0.88 7.88 11.81
C TYR A 158 -1.59 7.37 13.06
N ALA A 159 -2.90 7.13 12.97
CA ALA A 159 -3.68 6.55 14.06
C ALA A 159 -3.16 5.17 14.50
N LEU A 160 -2.74 4.31 13.57
CA LEU A 160 -2.21 2.97 13.88
C LEU A 160 -0.98 3.02 14.79
N PHE A 161 -0.17 4.07 14.68
CA PHE A 161 1.06 4.23 15.47
C PHE A 161 0.94 5.25 16.61
N ASN A 162 -0.20 5.92 16.80
CA ASN A 162 -0.38 6.90 17.88
C ASN A 162 -1.67 6.70 18.68
N PHE A 163 -2.40 5.61 18.45
CA PHE A 163 -3.63 5.34 19.21
C PHE A 163 -3.37 5.20 20.73
N TRP A 164 -2.13 4.90 21.15
CA TRP A 164 -1.75 4.76 22.55
C TRP A 164 -1.17 6.04 23.17
N THR A 165 -0.75 7.02 22.37
CA THR A 165 -0.07 8.23 22.87
C THR A 165 -1.05 9.34 23.27
N GLY A 166 -2.31 9.24 22.84
CA GLY A 166 -3.32 10.30 23.02
C GLY A 166 -3.24 11.41 21.96
N GLU A 167 -2.25 11.38 21.07
CA GLU A 167 -2.13 12.33 19.95
C GLU A 167 -3.04 11.99 18.76
N ALA A 168 -3.44 10.73 18.62
CA ALA A 168 -4.35 10.31 17.56
C ALA A 168 -5.75 10.90 17.77
N THR A 169 -6.28 11.56 16.74
CA THR A 169 -7.64 12.11 16.79
C THR A 169 -8.68 11.00 16.88
N ILE A 170 -9.85 11.33 17.45
CA ILE A 170 -10.99 10.42 17.50
C ILE A 170 -11.40 9.97 16.09
N GLY A 171 -11.36 10.87 15.11
CA GLY A 171 -11.68 10.57 13.71
C GLY A 171 -10.74 9.52 13.10
N GLY A 172 -9.43 9.69 13.27
CA GLY A 172 -8.43 8.74 12.78
C GLY A 172 -8.57 7.36 13.43
N ILE A 173 -8.87 7.29 14.73
CA ILE A 173 -9.10 6.02 15.44
C ILE A 173 -10.35 5.32 14.92
N ILE A 174 -11.46 6.05 14.72
CA ILE A 174 -12.70 5.48 14.17
C ILE A 174 -12.44 4.90 12.77
N VAL A 175 -11.76 5.66 11.90
CA VAL A 175 -11.43 5.20 10.54
C VAL A 175 -10.53 3.97 10.58
N LEU A 176 -9.50 3.96 11.45
CA LEU A 176 -8.65 2.79 11.64
C LEU A 176 -9.47 1.56 12.07
N LEU A 177 -10.34 1.69 13.08
CA LEU A 177 -11.18 0.58 13.55
C LEU A 177 -12.08 0.04 12.44
N ILE A 178 -12.73 0.93 11.68
CA ILE A 178 -13.57 0.54 10.53
C ILE A 178 -12.74 -0.27 9.51
N ILE A 179 -11.51 0.17 9.20
CA ILE A 179 -10.61 -0.53 8.27
C ILE A 179 -10.22 -1.90 8.82
N LEU A 180 -9.79 -1.99 10.08
CA LEU A 180 -9.34 -3.25 10.67
C LEU A 180 -10.48 -4.26 10.78
N ILE A 181 -11.70 -3.83 11.15
CA ILE A 181 -12.89 -4.67 11.16
C ILE A 181 -13.25 -5.12 9.73
N SER A 182 -13.27 -4.19 8.77
CA SER A 182 -13.57 -4.50 7.36
C SER A 182 -12.57 -5.49 6.76
N THR A 183 -11.34 -5.50 7.26
CA THR A 183 -10.27 -6.40 6.82
C THR A 183 -10.58 -7.89 7.13
N LEU A 184 -11.42 -8.16 8.12
CA LEU A 184 -11.89 -9.51 8.42
C LEU A 184 -12.74 -10.10 7.29
N PHE A 185 -13.38 -9.24 6.49
CA PHE A 185 -14.26 -9.64 5.39
C PHE A 185 -13.59 -9.47 4.01
N ILE A 186 -12.86 -8.38 3.82
CA ILE A 186 -12.25 -7.97 2.56
C ILE A 186 -10.73 -7.91 2.74
N GLU A 187 -9.96 -8.38 1.76
CA GLU A 187 -8.50 -8.28 1.87
C GLU A 187 -8.02 -6.86 1.54
N ARG A 188 -7.32 -6.23 2.49
CA ARG A 188 -6.72 -4.89 2.37
C ARG A 188 -7.70 -3.78 1.89
N PRO A 189 -8.86 -3.58 2.55
CA PRO A 189 -9.90 -2.65 2.10
C PRO A 189 -9.42 -1.21 1.94
N TRP A 190 -8.54 -0.72 2.83
CA TRP A 190 -7.99 0.63 2.70
C TRP A 190 -7.15 0.78 1.44
N CYS A 191 -6.23 -0.16 1.20
CA CYS A 191 -5.37 -0.14 0.00
C CYS A 191 -6.18 -0.26 -1.29
N LYS A 192 -7.30 -0.98 -1.23
CA LYS A 192 -8.16 -1.27 -2.38
C LYS A 192 -9.06 -0.10 -2.75
N TYR A 193 -9.66 0.56 -1.76
CA TYR A 193 -10.76 1.52 -1.99
C TYR A 193 -10.47 2.96 -1.58
N ALA A 194 -9.51 3.23 -0.70
CA ALA A 194 -9.38 4.57 -0.11
C ALA A 194 -7.95 5.15 -0.10
N CYS A 195 -6.90 4.34 -0.24
CA CYS A 195 -5.53 4.81 -0.12
C CYS A 195 -5.10 5.72 -1.28
N PRO A 196 -4.90 7.03 -1.06
CA PRO A 196 -4.53 7.97 -2.12
C PRO A 196 -3.10 7.74 -2.60
N PHE A 197 -2.18 7.37 -1.71
CA PHE A 197 -0.83 6.96 -2.09
C PHE A 197 -0.84 5.74 -3.01
N GLY A 198 -1.65 4.73 -2.69
CA GLY A 198 -1.83 3.56 -3.55
C GLY A 198 -2.43 3.90 -4.91
N ALA A 199 -3.26 4.94 -5.00
CA ALA A 199 -3.77 5.46 -6.26
C ALA A 199 -2.64 6.03 -7.13
N LEU A 200 -1.75 6.83 -6.53
CA LEU A 200 -0.59 7.43 -7.20
C LEU A 200 0.41 6.39 -7.68
N VAL A 201 0.96 5.57 -6.77
CA VAL A 201 1.95 4.56 -7.16
C VAL A 201 1.33 3.45 -8.01
N GLY A 202 0.02 3.25 -7.94
CA GLY A 202 -0.69 2.30 -8.81
C GLY A 202 -0.63 2.67 -10.29
N ILE A 203 -0.53 3.97 -10.62
CA ILE A 203 -0.37 4.45 -12.01
C ILE A 203 0.95 3.92 -12.59
N SER A 204 1.98 3.73 -11.77
CA SER A 204 3.26 3.22 -12.27
C SER A 204 3.18 1.80 -12.83
N ASN A 205 2.12 1.04 -12.56
CA ASN A 205 1.90 -0.26 -13.20
C ASN A 205 1.77 -0.18 -14.72
N LEU A 206 1.40 0.98 -15.27
CA LEU A 206 1.30 1.21 -16.71
C LEU A 206 2.68 1.17 -17.39
N PHE A 207 3.69 1.82 -16.81
CA PHE A 207 5.00 2.06 -17.44
C PHE A 207 6.20 1.40 -16.76
N SER A 208 6.01 0.79 -15.59
CA SER A 208 7.11 0.19 -14.84
C SER A 208 7.80 -0.97 -15.55
N ILE A 209 9.09 -1.11 -15.28
CA ILE A 209 9.99 -2.03 -15.97
C ILE A 209 9.67 -3.47 -15.58
N PHE A 210 9.52 -3.77 -14.29
CA PHE A 210 9.14 -5.11 -13.86
C PHE A 210 7.64 -5.31 -14.04
N LYS A 211 7.17 -6.45 -14.54
CA LYS A 211 5.72 -6.74 -14.65
C LYS A 211 5.45 -8.21 -14.36
N ILE A 212 4.25 -8.49 -13.85
CA ILE A 212 3.76 -9.87 -13.77
C ILE A 212 3.29 -10.26 -15.16
N LYS A 213 3.94 -11.27 -15.75
CA LYS A 213 3.61 -11.83 -17.05
C LYS A 213 3.10 -13.26 -16.90
N ARG A 214 2.05 -13.59 -17.65
CA ARG A 214 1.50 -14.92 -17.78
C ARG A 214 1.82 -15.46 -19.17
N ASN A 215 2.42 -16.64 -19.23
CA ASN A 215 2.65 -17.35 -20.48
C ASN A 215 1.37 -18.10 -20.89
N ASN A 216 0.80 -17.74 -22.03
CA ASN A 216 -0.40 -18.40 -22.58
C ASN A 216 -0.13 -19.86 -22.98
N GLY A 217 1.08 -20.19 -23.44
CA GLY A 217 1.42 -21.53 -23.92
C GLY A 217 1.49 -22.59 -22.82
N THR A 218 1.80 -22.21 -21.57
CA THR A 218 1.89 -23.13 -20.43
C THR A 218 0.68 -23.05 -19.50
N CYS A 219 -0.22 -22.07 -19.70
CA CYS A 219 -1.33 -21.82 -18.79
C CYS A 219 -2.51 -22.77 -19.05
N ILE A 220 -2.86 -23.56 -18.04
CA ILE A 220 -4.02 -24.47 -18.06
C ILE A 220 -5.35 -23.82 -17.66
N ASN A 221 -5.42 -22.49 -17.62
CA ASN A 221 -6.62 -21.71 -17.27
C ASN A 221 -7.36 -22.12 -15.96
N CYS A 222 -6.61 -22.56 -14.93
CA CYS A 222 -7.20 -23.02 -13.66
C CYS A 222 -7.72 -21.89 -12.74
N LYS A 223 -7.49 -20.61 -13.10
CA LYS A 223 -7.92 -19.38 -12.37
C LYS A 223 -7.48 -19.26 -10.90
N LYS A 224 -6.58 -20.11 -10.41
CA LYS A 224 -6.02 -20.02 -9.04
C LYS A 224 -5.33 -18.67 -8.78
N CYS A 225 -4.68 -18.10 -9.80
CA CYS A 225 -4.04 -16.78 -9.71
C CYS A 225 -5.03 -15.63 -9.42
N ASP A 226 -6.27 -15.72 -9.89
CA ASP A 226 -7.31 -14.73 -9.64
C ASP A 226 -7.81 -14.83 -8.19
N LEU A 227 -8.02 -16.06 -7.71
CA LEU A 227 -8.56 -16.34 -6.39
C LEU A 227 -7.60 -15.97 -5.25
N VAL A 228 -6.29 -16.00 -5.49
CA VAL A 228 -5.29 -15.61 -4.47
C VAL A 228 -4.96 -14.13 -4.51
N CYS A 229 -5.37 -13.41 -5.55
CA CYS A 229 -4.99 -12.01 -5.69
C CYS A 229 -5.67 -11.20 -4.57
N PRO A 230 -4.90 -10.58 -3.64
CA PRO A 230 -5.50 -9.82 -2.54
C PRO A 230 -6.35 -8.65 -3.06
N MET A 231 -6.04 -8.17 -4.27
CA MET A 231 -6.70 -7.05 -4.93
C MET A 231 -7.81 -7.49 -5.90
N ASN A 232 -8.16 -8.78 -5.95
CA ASN A 232 -9.20 -9.36 -6.82
C ASN A 232 -8.98 -9.07 -8.33
N ILE A 233 -7.73 -9.03 -8.80
CA ILE A 233 -7.38 -8.80 -10.21
C ILE A 233 -7.51 -10.11 -11.01
N GLN A 234 -8.02 -10.05 -12.24
CA GLN A 234 -8.02 -11.20 -13.16
C GLN A 234 -6.67 -11.35 -13.84
N VAL A 235 -5.75 -12.03 -13.16
CA VAL A 235 -4.44 -12.38 -13.71
C VAL A 235 -4.58 -13.40 -14.86
N SER A 236 -5.58 -14.27 -14.81
CA SER A 236 -5.84 -15.25 -15.86
C SER A 236 -6.31 -14.63 -17.18
N ALA A 237 -7.00 -13.49 -17.13
CA ALA A 237 -7.59 -12.85 -18.30
C ALA A 237 -6.60 -12.00 -19.13
N THR A 238 -5.38 -11.78 -18.61
CA THR A 238 -4.38 -10.93 -19.26
C THR A 238 -3.04 -11.65 -19.38
N GLU A 239 -2.25 -11.32 -20.40
CA GLU A 239 -0.87 -11.80 -20.52
C GLU A 239 0.09 -10.95 -19.68
N VAL A 240 -0.16 -9.64 -19.58
CA VAL A 240 0.66 -8.70 -18.81
C VAL A 240 -0.25 -7.93 -17.88
N VAL A 241 -0.01 -8.07 -16.57
CA VAL A 241 -0.80 -7.38 -15.55
C VAL A 241 -0.39 -5.91 -15.48
N LYS A 242 -1.21 -5.03 -16.07
CA LYS A 242 -1.06 -3.56 -16.02
C LYS A 242 -2.08 -2.89 -15.09
N ASP A 243 -2.86 -3.68 -14.36
CA ASP A 243 -3.92 -3.21 -13.48
C ASP A 243 -3.38 -2.24 -12.41
N HIS A 244 -4.04 -1.10 -12.25
CA HIS A 244 -3.62 -0.04 -11.34
C HIS A 244 -3.64 -0.46 -9.86
N GLN A 245 -4.36 -1.52 -9.50
CA GLN A 245 -4.41 -2.05 -8.15
C GLN A 245 -3.28 -3.05 -7.85
N CYS A 246 -2.53 -3.52 -8.85
CA CYS A 246 -1.52 -4.56 -8.64
C CYS A 246 -0.40 -4.07 -7.73
N ILE A 247 -0.34 -4.58 -6.48
CA ILE A 247 0.70 -4.27 -5.49
C ILE A 247 1.96 -5.13 -5.60
N ARG A 248 2.06 -5.95 -6.65
CA ARG A 248 3.22 -6.82 -6.95
C ARG A 248 3.67 -7.70 -5.78
N CYS A 249 2.71 -8.20 -5.00
CA CYS A 249 2.95 -9.07 -3.86
C CYS A 249 3.50 -10.46 -4.23
N GLY A 250 3.37 -10.87 -5.50
CA GLY A 250 3.87 -12.13 -6.03
C GLY A 250 3.06 -13.38 -5.66
N GLU A 251 1.93 -13.27 -4.97
CA GLU A 251 1.10 -14.44 -4.56
C GLU A 251 0.63 -15.29 -5.74
N CYS A 252 0.38 -14.67 -6.90
CA CYS A 252 -0.11 -15.35 -8.10
C CYS A 252 1.00 -16.06 -8.90
N THR A 253 2.28 -15.88 -8.55
CA THR A 253 3.41 -16.41 -9.32
C THR A 253 3.51 -17.94 -9.23
N SER A 254 4.17 -18.56 -10.21
CA SER A 254 4.43 -20.01 -10.25
C SER A 254 5.22 -20.48 -9.05
N GLU A 255 6.17 -19.69 -8.57
CA GLU A 255 6.90 -20.04 -7.35
C GLU A 255 5.95 -20.19 -6.14
N VAL A 256 4.90 -19.37 -6.04
CA VAL A 256 4.08 -19.30 -4.83
C VAL A 256 2.80 -20.13 -4.89
N LEU A 257 2.13 -20.20 -6.05
CA LEU A 257 0.81 -20.83 -6.16
C LEU A 257 0.54 -21.53 -7.51
N CYS A 258 0.98 -20.99 -8.65
CA CYS A 258 0.60 -21.57 -9.93
C CYS A 258 1.10 -23.02 -10.01
N PRO A 259 0.24 -24.00 -10.36
CA PRO A 259 0.64 -25.41 -10.37
C PRO A 259 1.61 -25.78 -11.49
N ILE A 260 1.71 -24.93 -12.52
CA ILE A 260 2.64 -25.11 -13.64
C ILE A 260 3.78 -24.11 -13.46
N ASP A 261 5.01 -24.65 -13.46
CA ASP A 261 6.22 -23.86 -13.36
C ASP A 261 6.34 -22.87 -14.53
N ASN A 262 7.07 -21.78 -14.28
CA ASN A 262 7.39 -20.73 -15.26
C ASN A 262 6.19 -20.16 -16.06
N THR A 263 4.99 -20.21 -15.49
CA THR A 263 3.75 -19.79 -16.15
C THR A 263 3.36 -18.38 -15.75
N VAL A 264 3.45 -18.02 -14.47
CA VAL A 264 3.20 -16.65 -13.99
C VAL A 264 4.46 -16.17 -13.27
N GLU A 265 5.14 -15.18 -13.85
CA GLU A 265 6.43 -14.73 -13.37
C GLU A 265 6.51 -13.21 -13.30
N LEU A 266 7.35 -12.71 -12.39
CA LEU A 266 7.79 -11.32 -12.42
C LEU A 266 8.95 -11.21 -13.44
N ARG A 267 8.69 -10.62 -14.60
CA ARG A 267 9.70 -10.44 -15.65
C ARG A 267 9.99 -8.96 -15.90
N ILE A 268 11.20 -8.67 -16.35
CA ILE A 268 11.54 -7.37 -16.93
C ILE A 268 10.75 -7.21 -18.25
N GLN A 269 10.17 -6.04 -18.44
CA GLN A 269 9.60 -5.62 -19.70
C GLN A 269 10.78 -5.31 -20.63
N SER A 270 11.14 -6.26 -21.49
CA SER A 270 12.05 -5.96 -22.60
C SER A 270 11.47 -4.83 -23.43
N PHE A 271 12.24 -3.73 -23.53
CA PHE A 271 12.01 -2.64 -24.47
C PHE A 271 12.45 -3.12 -25.86
N LYS A 272 11.63 -3.98 -26.49
CA LYS A 272 11.66 -4.51 -27.89
C LYS A 272 10.79 -5.77 -27.87
N GLU A 273 9.80 -5.98 -28.74
CA GLU A 273 9.63 -5.55 -30.13
C GLU A 273 8.28 -4.85 -30.31
N GLY A 274 8.33 -3.61 -30.80
CA GLY A 274 7.20 -3.08 -31.57
C GLY A 274 7.09 -3.90 -32.85
N LYS A 275 5.92 -4.46 -33.10
CA LYS A 275 5.42 -4.62 -34.46
C LYS A 275 4.76 -3.32 -34.88
#